data_AF-A0A7Y4VY20-F1
#
_entry.id   AF-A0A7Y4VY20-F1
#
_cell.length_a   1.000
_cell.length_b   1.000
_cell.length_c   1.000
_cell.angle_alpha   90.00
_cell.angle_beta   90.00
_cell.angle_gamma   90.00
#
_symmetry.space_group_name_H-M   'P 1'
#
loop_
_entity.id
_entity.type
_entity.pdbx_description
1 polymer ?
#
loop_
_entity_poly.entity_id
_entity_poly.type
_entity_poly.pdbx_seq_one_letter_code
_entity_poly.pdbx_strand_id
1 'polypeptide(L)'
;MRAAALLAAAMGGVALPPAVAPSSTLRLLVLPARFADSPLPPVSREQLQREFFDGPSAAGTLPDFFAEASGGRLALSGEVGNWVQTAIRSTDWENLALVNEFLNMRMEQAAAAIRAADPEVDFGLYDNDGPDGLPNSGDDDGTVDAGVALLWAEPQSTCNGTPLHPEAIRFANAAREETPLATAERTPSGQPIVVRRASFSSAVDCSGLQVAGIAVLAHELGHQLFNLPDVYSPQFAPPLPNGQPDRINNRRWILGCWEIMAAGSGWGCGSGAELHQTRPSLFGPGSREAIGWLVPTLVPEVRDQEFILRPTAQDGGVLRIPVRPGDLREYFQIEYRQRIGFDDRTPGSGVLIYSVDTTRAIGGGCSGTCRSYREQIVEADARGDLLRTGLEGGNRGEASDAFASGGTAPTRFAANTTPAARARDGSLTTLTIHNIKVDEGARTATIRLSTARTPAFVRNDGANASVTALAVINFVARAAGGALPYAWTATGLPPGVQLSVFPGTDSAALVGSAKESGAFPVALRVQDALGGQVDAATSWQVGAPAIAASAAVLKLLRGTGSTDLSPAEAEFLDLMGNRNGRFDVGDARALRGRQR
;
A
#
# COMPACT_ATOMS: atom_id res chain seq x y z
N MET A 1 23.71 19.18 -4.54
CA MET A 1 23.38 19.09 -5.98
C MET A 1 24.07 17.93 -6.73
N ARG A 2 24.29 16.75 -6.12
CA ARG A 2 24.87 15.57 -6.80
C ARG A 2 24.20 14.24 -6.43
N ALA A 3 22.92 14.28 -6.04
CA ALA A 3 22.11 13.09 -5.76
C ALA A 3 20.93 12.90 -6.73
N ALA A 4 20.77 13.77 -7.73
CA ALA A 4 19.61 13.78 -8.64
C ALA A 4 19.88 13.16 -10.03
N ALA A 5 21.05 12.57 -10.30
CA ALA A 5 21.49 12.27 -11.66
C ALA A 5 21.71 10.77 -11.97
N LEU A 6 21.20 9.84 -11.17
CA LEU A 6 21.49 8.40 -11.34
C LEU A 6 20.26 7.50 -11.58
N LEU A 7 19.17 8.05 -12.11
CA LEU A 7 17.96 7.29 -12.47
C LEU A 7 17.51 7.57 -13.92
N ALA A 8 18.44 7.66 -14.87
CA ALA A 8 18.21 8.24 -16.20
C ALA A 8 18.41 7.31 -17.41
N ALA A 9 18.24 5.98 -17.31
CA ALA A 9 18.48 5.12 -18.48
C ALA A 9 17.57 3.89 -18.60
N ALA A 10 16.53 3.99 -19.44
CA ALA A 10 16.32 3.13 -20.61
C ALA A 10 15.00 3.51 -21.34
N MET A 11 15.13 4.31 -22.41
CA MET A 11 14.11 4.67 -23.41
C MET A 11 12.90 5.50 -22.93
N GLY A 12 13.11 6.82 -22.88
CA GLY A 12 12.24 7.71 -23.68
C GLY A 12 11.07 8.40 -22.98
N GLY A 13 11.23 8.80 -21.73
CA GLY A 13 10.36 9.78 -21.10
C GLY A 13 11.04 10.25 -19.82
N VAL A 14 11.67 11.43 -19.87
CA VAL A 14 11.94 12.17 -18.63
C VAL A 14 10.57 12.30 -17.97
N ALA A 15 10.38 11.69 -16.80
CA ALA A 15 9.22 12.02 -15.98
C ALA A 15 9.32 13.52 -15.76
N LEU A 16 8.42 14.28 -16.40
CA LEU A 16 8.39 15.71 -16.25
C LEU A 16 8.23 15.99 -14.75
N PRO A 17 8.99 16.94 -14.19
CA PRO A 17 8.75 17.35 -12.82
C PRO A 17 7.27 17.75 -12.67
N PRO A 18 6.70 17.64 -11.46
CA PRO A 18 5.33 18.10 -11.23
C PRO A 18 5.17 19.55 -11.74
N ALA A 19 3.97 19.88 -12.24
CA ALA A 19 3.70 21.22 -12.77
C ALA A 19 3.93 22.28 -11.71
N VAL A 20 3.46 21.94 -10.52
CA VAL A 20 3.42 22.79 -9.36
C VAL A 20 4.39 22.23 -8.34
N ALA A 21 5.00 23.11 -7.55
CA ALA A 21 5.82 22.70 -6.43
C ALA A 21 5.00 21.84 -5.44
N PRO A 22 5.65 20.91 -4.71
CA PRO A 22 4.98 20.06 -3.72
C PRO A 22 4.22 20.84 -2.64
N SER A 23 4.67 22.07 -2.37
CA SER A 23 3.97 23.01 -1.50
C SER A 23 3.74 24.32 -2.26
N SER A 24 2.47 24.65 -2.43
CA SER A 24 2.02 25.82 -3.19
C SER A 24 0.66 26.28 -2.68
N THR A 25 0.36 27.55 -2.95
CA THR A 25 -1.01 28.06 -2.92
C THR A 25 -1.43 28.20 -4.37
N LEU A 26 -2.54 27.57 -4.76
CA LEU A 26 -3.04 27.59 -6.13
C LEU A 26 -4.44 28.16 -6.17
N ARG A 27 -4.71 28.94 -7.22
CA ARG A 27 -6.07 29.27 -7.63
C ARG A 27 -6.41 28.47 -8.89
N LEU A 28 -7.47 27.68 -8.84
CA LEU A 28 -7.98 26.93 -9.99
C LEU A 28 -9.17 27.64 -10.61
N LEU A 29 -9.10 27.89 -11.91
CA LEU A 29 -10.26 28.28 -12.71
C LEU A 29 -10.97 27.03 -13.23
N VAL A 30 -12.26 26.92 -12.91
CA VAL A 30 -13.17 25.94 -13.53
C VAL A 30 -14.05 26.67 -14.54
N LEU A 31 -13.95 26.34 -15.82
CA LEU A 31 -14.76 26.92 -16.89
C LEU A 31 -15.82 25.92 -17.36
N PRO A 32 -17.11 26.15 -17.06
CA PRO A 32 -18.17 25.34 -17.62
C PRO A 32 -18.41 25.71 -19.09
N ALA A 33 -18.46 24.70 -19.96
CA ALA A 33 -18.48 24.87 -21.41
C ALA A 33 -19.54 23.99 -22.08
N ARG A 34 -20.05 24.45 -23.22
CA ARG A 34 -20.99 23.69 -24.06
C ARG A 34 -20.64 23.81 -25.55
N PHE A 35 -21.05 22.82 -26.35
CA PHE A 35 -20.95 22.92 -27.80
C PHE A 35 -21.91 23.97 -28.36
N ALA A 36 -21.66 24.39 -29.59
CA ALA A 36 -22.47 25.36 -30.32
C ALA A 36 -23.93 24.91 -30.46
N ASP A 37 -24.18 23.60 -30.56
CA ASP A 37 -25.51 23.00 -30.71
C ASP A 37 -26.03 22.29 -29.46
N SER A 38 -25.34 22.43 -28.32
CA SER A 38 -25.81 21.91 -27.05
C SER A 38 -27.03 22.69 -26.54
N PRO A 39 -27.96 22.02 -25.85
CA PRO A 39 -29.03 22.71 -25.14
C PRO A 39 -28.49 23.63 -24.03
N LEU A 40 -29.38 24.38 -23.38
CA LEU A 40 -29.01 25.07 -22.15
C LEU A 40 -28.57 24.05 -21.08
N PRO A 41 -27.50 24.35 -20.32
CA PRO A 41 -26.99 23.43 -19.33
C PRO A 41 -28.03 23.19 -18.23
N PRO A 42 -28.19 21.95 -17.75
CA PRO A 42 -29.18 21.60 -16.73
C PRO A 42 -28.74 22.02 -15.31
N VAL A 43 -27.50 22.49 -15.15
CA VAL A 43 -26.91 22.92 -13.88
C VAL A 43 -26.37 24.34 -13.99
N SER A 44 -26.49 25.09 -12.89
CA SER A 44 -26.03 26.49 -12.79
C SER A 44 -24.57 26.60 -12.35
N ARG A 45 -23.96 27.76 -12.62
CA ARG A 45 -22.62 28.13 -12.13
C ARG A 45 -22.55 28.02 -10.61
N GLU A 46 -23.59 28.47 -9.91
CA GLU A 46 -23.64 28.49 -8.44
C GLU A 46 -23.71 27.07 -7.86
N GLN A 47 -24.39 26.15 -8.54
CA GLN A 47 -24.39 24.74 -8.17
C GLN A 47 -23.00 24.12 -8.35
N LEU A 48 -22.31 24.42 -9.45
CA LEU A 48 -20.93 23.98 -9.67
C LEU A 48 -19.97 24.57 -8.62
N GLN A 49 -20.04 25.88 -8.35
CA GLN A 49 -19.21 26.54 -7.33
C GLN A 49 -19.39 25.89 -5.95
N ARG A 50 -20.65 25.63 -5.57
CA ARG A 50 -20.97 24.94 -4.32
C ARG A 50 -20.42 23.52 -4.28
N GLU A 51 -20.57 22.74 -5.35
CA GLU A 51 -20.15 21.34 -5.37
C GLU A 51 -18.63 21.19 -5.34
N PHE A 52 -17.90 22.00 -6.13
CA PHE A 52 -16.45 21.83 -6.31
C PHE A 52 -15.60 22.62 -5.30
N PHE A 53 -16.10 23.73 -4.72
CA PHE A 53 -15.26 24.63 -3.90
C PHE A 53 -15.87 25.03 -2.55
N ASP A 54 -17.13 25.47 -2.50
CA ASP A 54 -17.65 26.12 -1.28
C ASP A 54 -18.22 25.10 -0.26
N GLY A 55 -18.82 24.03 -0.77
CA GLY A 55 -19.54 23.04 0.02
C GLY A 55 -20.82 23.56 0.71
N PRO A 56 -21.46 22.71 1.53
CA PRO A 56 -21.16 21.29 1.70
C PRO A 56 -21.52 20.49 0.43
N SER A 57 -20.63 19.56 0.04
CA SER A 57 -20.86 18.55 -0.99
C SER A 57 -20.90 17.15 -0.35
N ALA A 58 -21.67 16.23 -0.93
CA ALA A 58 -21.70 14.84 -0.51
C ALA A 58 -20.33 14.15 -0.67
N ALA A 59 -19.63 14.45 -1.77
CA ALA A 59 -18.32 13.89 -2.10
C ALA A 59 -17.14 14.68 -1.50
N GLY A 60 -17.42 15.80 -0.81
CA GLY A 60 -16.39 16.76 -0.40
C GLY A 60 -16.02 17.71 -1.55
N THR A 61 -15.27 18.76 -1.24
CA THR A 61 -14.84 19.76 -2.23
C THR A 61 -13.40 19.51 -2.70
N LEU A 62 -12.98 20.09 -3.81
CA LEU A 62 -11.60 20.02 -4.28
C LEU A 62 -10.59 20.61 -3.27
N PRO A 63 -10.84 21.78 -2.63
CA PRO A 63 -10.01 22.28 -1.54
C PRO A 63 -9.85 21.26 -0.40
N ASP A 64 -10.95 20.67 0.06
CA ASP A 64 -10.92 19.68 1.15
C ASP A 64 -10.10 18.45 0.75
N PHE A 65 -10.30 17.94 -0.47
CA PHE A 65 -9.59 16.78 -0.98
C PHE A 65 -8.08 17.02 -1.04
N PHE A 66 -7.65 18.09 -1.69
CA PHE A 66 -6.22 18.38 -1.86
C PHE A 66 -5.55 18.81 -0.55
N ALA A 67 -6.28 19.41 0.39
CA ALA A 67 -5.77 19.67 1.73
C ALA A 67 -5.48 18.36 2.49
N GLU A 68 -6.40 17.39 2.47
CA GLU A 68 -6.20 16.08 3.12
C GLU A 68 -5.12 15.26 2.40
N ALA A 69 -5.21 15.16 1.07
CA ALA A 69 -4.30 14.39 0.23
C ALA A 69 -2.84 14.85 0.33
N SER A 70 -2.62 16.15 0.49
CA SER A 70 -1.28 16.74 0.62
C SER A 70 -0.80 16.85 2.06
N GLY A 71 -1.60 16.47 3.06
CA GLY A 71 -1.28 16.72 4.48
C GLY A 71 -1.15 18.22 4.79
N GLY A 72 -1.88 19.08 4.08
CA GLY A 72 -1.85 20.54 4.20
C GLY A 72 -0.71 21.24 3.47
N ARG A 73 0.05 20.53 2.61
CA ARG A 73 1.15 21.13 1.83
C ARG A 73 0.66 21.94 0.63
N LEU A 74 -0.48 21.57 0.07
CA LEU A 74 -1.15 22.28 -1.02
C LEU A 74 -2.39 23.00 -0.48
N ALA A 75 -2.43 24.33 -0.66
CA ALA A 75 -3.63 25.12 -0.46
C ALA A 75 -4.28 25.38 -1.82
N LEU A 76 -5.41 24.72 -2.09
CA LEU A 76 -6.17 24.92 -3.32
C LEU A 76 -7.39 25.80 -3.03
N SER A 77 -7.56 26.86 -3.81
CA SER A 77 -8.78 27.64 -3.92
C SER A 77 -9.26 27.64 -5.37
N GLY A 78 -10.50 28.03 -5.63
CA GLY A 78 -10.93 28.18 -7.01
C GLY A 78 -12.30 28.81 -7.19
N GLU A 79 -12.57 29.10 -8.44
CA GLU A 79 -13.78 29.77 -8.91
C GLU A 79 -14.30 29.08 -10.16
N VAL A 80 -15.62 28.94 -10.24
CA VAL A 80 -16.32 28.57 -11.46
C VAL A 80 -16.63 29.84 -12.24
N GLY A 81 -16.17 29.91 -13.49
CA GLY A 81 -16.48 31.00 -14.41
C GLY A 81 -17.91 30.95 -14.96
N ASN A 82 -18.25 31.91 -15.82
CA ASN A 82 -19.51 31.88 -16.56
C ASN A 82 -19.53 30.72 -17.57
N TRP A 83 -20.74 30.26 -17.91
CA TRP A 83 -20.92 29.27 -18.98
C TRP A 83 -20.49 29.85 -20.32
N VAL A 84 -19.55 29.17 -20.98
CA VAL A 84 -19.12 29.53 -22.33
C VAL A 84 -19.72 28.59 -23.37
N GLN A 85 -20.12 29.14 -24.51
CA GLN A 85 -20.54 28.39 -25.67
C GLN A 85 -19.42 28.43 -26.71
N THR A 86 -18.90 27.27 -27.07
CA THR A 86 -17.87 27.18 -28.12
C THR A 86 -18.49 27.29 -29.51
N ALA A 87 -17.68 27.60 -30.51
CA ALA A 87 -18.09 27.57 -31.91
C ALA A 87 -18.14 26.15 -32.50
N ILE A 88 -17.62 25.15 -31.77
CA ILE A 88 -17.54 23.75 -32.21
C ILE A 88 -18.87 23.07 -31.95
N ARG A 89 -19.36 22.31 -32.93
CA ARG A 89 -20.58 21.51 -32.79
C ARG A 89 -20.27 20.11 -32.28
N SER A 90 -21.17 19.55 -31.48
CA SER A 90 -21.07 18.18 -30.96
C SER A 90 -21.02 17.13 -32.09
N THR A 91 -21.72 17.36 -33.21
CA THR A 91 -21.68 16.47 -34.37
C THR A 91 -20.35 16.47 -35.11
N ASP A 92 -19.65 17.62 -35.14
CA ASP A 92 -18.33 17.70 -35.78
C ASP A 92 -17.33 16.90 -34.96
N TRP A 93 -17.49 16.95 -33.63
CA TRP A 93 -16.72 16.17 -32.69
C TRP A 93 -16.90 14.65 -32.84
N GLU A 94 -18.13 14.18 -33.03
CA GLU A 94 -18.42 12.74 -33.26
C GLU A 94 -17.84 12.21 -34.58
N ASN A 95 -17.91 13.00 -35.67
CA ASN A 95 -17.46 12.56 -36.99
C ASN A 95 -15.93 12.49 -37.12
N LEU A 96 -15.22 13.30 -36.36
CA LEU A 96 -13.76 13.31 -36.35
C LEU A 96 -13.18 12.18 -35.49
N ALA A 97 -14.04 11.43 -34.79
CA ALA A 97 -13.64 10.23 -34.10
C ALA A 97 -13.17 9.08 -35.03
N LEU A 98 -13.21 9.31 -36.35
CA LEU A 98 -12.86 8.37 -37.40
C LEU A 98 -11.53 8.71 -38.10
N VAL A 99 -10.87 9.83 -37.75
CA VAL A 99 -9.65 10.33 -38.42
C VAL A 99 -8.53 10.59 -37.42
N ASN A 100 -7.27 10.34 -37.79
CA ASN A 100 -6.06 10.47 -36.95
C ASN A 100 -5.73 11.92 -36.46
N GLU A 101 -6.69 12.85 -36.47
CA GLU A 101 -6.56 14.26 -36.01
C GLU A 101 -7.08 14.52 -34.58
N PHE A 102 -7.52 13.46 -33.88
CA PHE A 102 -8.10 13.50 -32.53
C PHE A 102 -7.34 14.34 -31.48
N LEU A 103 -6.00 14.32 -31.49
CA LEU A 103 -5.19 15.06 -30.52
C LEU A 103 -5.30 16.57 -30.73
N ASN A 104 -5.28 17.02 -31.98
CA ASN A 104 -5.32 18.45 -32.33
C ASN A 104 -6.68 19.05 -31.99
N MET A 105 -7.76 18.29 -32.19
CA MET A 105 -9.10 18.75 -31.86
C MET A 105 -9.37 18.90 -30.38
N ARG A 106 -8.87 17.99 -29.55
CA ARG A 106 -9.04 18.09 -28.08
C ARG A 106 -8.44 19.37 -27.55
N MET A 107 -7.21 19.66 -28.00
CA MET A 107 -6.55 20.93 -27.69
C MET A 107 -7.34 22.11 -28.26
N GLU A 108 -7.79 22.03 -29.51
CA GLU A 108 -8.56 23.12 -30.12
C GLU A 108 -9.90 23.36 -29.40
N GLN A 109 -10.54 22.33 -28.86
CA GLN A 109 -11.78 22.45 -28.10
C GLN A 109 -11.56 23.14 -26.75
N ALA A 110 -10.51 22.77 -26.00
CA ALA A 110 -10.11 23.55 -24.83
C ALA A 110 -9.81 25.00 -25.20
N ALA A 111 -9.04 25.18 -26.28
CA ALA A 111 -8.63 26.50 -26.71
C ALA A 111 -9.83 27.37 -27.09
N ALA A 112 -10.84 26.79 -27.76
CA ALA A 112 -12.08 27.48 -28.09
C ALA A 112 -12.87 27.91 -26.85
N ALA A 113 -12.97 27.06 -25.82
CA ALA A 113 -13.63 27.40 -24.57
C ALA A 113 -12.87 28.50 -23.80
N ILE A 114 -11.54 28.39 -23.70
CA ILE A 114 -10.71 29.39 -23.03
C ILE A 114 -10.78 30.74 -23.76
N ARG A 115 -10.66 30.76 -25.10
CA ARG A 115 -10.80 31.99 -25.90
C ARG A 115 -12.18 32.63 -25.77
N ALA A 116 -13.22 31.82 -25.58
CA ALA A 116 -14.58 32.34 -25.35
C ALA A 116 -14.73 32.98 -23.96
N ALA A 117 -13.95 32.54 -22.97
CA ALA A 117 -13.93 33.09 -21.61
C ALA A 117 -13.02 34.33 -21.48
N ASP A 118 -11.98 34.44 -22.30
CA ASP A 118 -10.95 35.50 -22.29
C ASP A 118 -11.47 36.95 -22.17
N PRO A 119 -12.59 37.35 -22.80
CA PRO A 119 -13.11 38.70 -22.63
C PRO A 119 -13.70 39.00 -21.23
N GLU A 120 -14.02 37.96 -20.44
CA GLU A 120 -14.71 38.07 -19.15
C GLU A 120 -13.84 37.62 -17.97
N VAL A 121 -12.77 36.87 -18.21
CA VAL A 121 -11.93 36.26 -17.18
C VAL A 121 -10.54 36.90 -17.21
N ASP A 122 -10.14 37.48 -16.09
CA ASP A 122 -8.76 37.91 -15.87
C ASP A 122 -7.89 36.68 -15.52
N PHE A 123 -7.17 36.16 -16.50
CA PHE A 123 -6.28 35.00 -16.31
C PHE A 123 -5.06 35.32 -15.46
N GLY A 124 -4.69 36.61 -15.31
CA GLY A 124 -3.59 37.02 -14.44
C GLY A 124 -3.86 36.71 -12.96
N LEU A 125 -5.13 36.54 -12.56
CA LEU A 125 -5.49 36.15 -11.19
C LEU A 125 -5.08 34.72 -10.80
N TYR A 126 -4.57 33.94 -11.76
CA TYR A 126 -4.26 32.51 -11.61
C TYR A 126 -2.77 32.19 -11.90
N ASP A 127 -1.93 33.21 -12.04
CA ASP A 127 -0.48 33.16 -12.16
C ASP A 127 0.09 33.75 -10.87
N ASN A 128 0.42 32.91 -9.89
CA ASN A 128 0.70 33.31 -8.50
C ASN A 128 1.83 32.47 -7.85
N ASP A 129 2.72 31.90 -8.66
CA ASP A 129 3.83 31.03 -8.22
C ASP A 129 5.08 31.80 -7.80
N GLY A 130 5.06 33.12 -7.93
CA GLY A 130 6.04 34.06 -7.40
C GLY A 130 6.19 33.96 -5.86
N PRO A 131 7.41 34.16 -5.32
CA PRO A 131 7.66 34.23 -3.88
C PRO A 131 6.73 35.14 -3.05
N ASP A 132 6.16 36.19 -3.64
CA ASP A 132 5.25 37.10 -2.93
C ASP A 132 3.80 36.58 -2.83
N GLY A 133 3.43 35.59 -3.65
CA GLY A 133 2.09 34.98 -3.72
C GLY A 133 0.98 35.91 -4.22
N LEU A 134 1.33 37.05 -4.80
CA LEU A 134 0.39 38.00 -5.40
C LEU A 134 0.21 37.67 -6.88
N PRO A 135 -1.02 37.50 -7.38
CA PRO A 135 -1.21 37.15 -8.78
C PRO A 135 -0.69 38.19 -9.79
N ASN A 136 -0.08 37.73 -10.88
CA ASN A 136 0.43 38.50 -12.01
C ASN A 136 1.31 39.69 -11.60
N SER A 137 2.19 39.42 -10.64
CA SER A 137 3.21 40.30 -10.12
C SER A 137 4.54 40.13 -10.88
N GLY A 138 5.60 40.79 -10.39
CA GLY A 138 6.87 40.89 -11.12
C GLY A 138 7.77 39.65 -11.03
N ASP A 139 7.46 38.73 -10.11
CA ASP A 139 8.21 37.51 -9.84
C ASP A 139 7.49 36.23 -10.30
N ASP A 140 6.27 36.34 -10.83
CA ASP A 140 5.53 35.26 -11.50
C ASP A 140 6.09 34.93 -12.90
N ASP A 141 5.82 33.71 -13.37
CA ASP A 141 6.36 33.19 -14.64
C ASP A 141 5.52 33.52 -15.88
N GLY A 142 4.34 34.13 -15.70
CA GLY A 142 3.40 34.50 -16.76
C GLY A 142 2.44 33.39 -17.16
N THR A 143 2.21 32.39 -16.30
CA THR A 143 1.43 31.18 -16.63
C THR A 143 0.33 30.95 -15.63
N VAL A 144 -0.82 30.49 -16.11
CA VAL A 144 -1.88 29.98 -15.23
C VAL A 144 -1.39 28.71 -14.51
N ASP A 145 -1.05 28.82 -13.23
CA ASP A 145 -0.31 27.83 -12.44
C ASP A 145 -1.02 26.48 -12.36
N ALA A 146 -2.30 26.53 -11.99
CA ALA A 146 -3.13 25.34 -11.86
C ALA A 146 -3.58 24.82 -13.22
N GLY A 147 -3.37 25.55 -14.32
CA GLY A 147 -4.08 25.35 -15.59
C GLY A 147 -5.58 25.67 -15.49
N VAL A 148 -6.35 25.22 -16.48
CA VAL A 148 -7.80 25.44 -16.54
C VAL A 148 -8.56 24.12 -16.53
N ALA A 149 -9.51 23.96 -15.61
CA ALA A 149 -10.42 22.82 -15.59
C ALA A 149 -11.69 23.14 -16.38
N LEU A 150 -12.03 22.34 -17.38
CA LEU A 150 -13.19 22.51 -18.24
C LEU A 150 -14.28 21.50 -17.88
N LEU A 151 -15.49 21.98 -17.61
CA LEU A 151 -16.65 21.16 -17.30
C LEU A 151 -17.70 21.23 -18.41
N TRP A 152 -17.83 20.16 -19.18
CA TRP A 152 -18.76 20.11 -20.30
C TRP A 152 -20.19 19.84 -19.88
N ALA A 153 -21.16 20.48 -20.52
CA ALA A 153 -22.60 20.27 -20.26
C ALA A 153 -23.05 18.83 -20.52
N GLU A 154 -22.31 18.09 -21.35
CA GLU A 154 -22.60 16.73 -21.76
C GLU A 154 -22.09 15.71 -20.72
N PRO A 155 -22.83 14.63 -20.46
CA PRO A 155 -22.32 13.50 -19.69
C PRO A 155 -21.00 12.96 -20.29
N GLN A 156 -20.12 12.46 -19.44
CA GLN A 156 -18.89 11.82 -19.86
C GLN A 156 -19.14 10.50 -20.62
N SER A 157 -18.18 10.13 -21.48
CA SER A 157 -18.26 8.97 -22.40
C SER A 157 -18.50 7.64 -21.71
N THR A 158 -18.15 7.54 -20.43
CA THR A 158 -18.34 6.35 -19.60
C THR A 158 -19.81 6.15 -19.20
N CYS A 159 -20.64 7.19 -19.30
CA CYS A 159 -22.03 7.16 -18.86
C CYS A 159 -23.00 6.63 -19.92
N ASN A 160 -22.78 6.89 -21.23
CA ASN A 160 -23.64 6.42 -22.34
C ASN A 160 -23.08 6.69 -23.76
N GLY A 161 -21.78 6.52 -23.99
CA GLY A 161 -21.21 6.60 -25.35
C GLY A 161 -21.23 8.00 -25.96
N THR A 162 -21.36 9.04 -25.14
CA THR A 162 -21.03 10.41 -25.56
C THR A 162 -19.55 10.47 -25.93
N PRO A 163 -19.15 11.41 -26.79
CA PRO A 163 -17.79 11.42 -27.31
C PRO A 163 -16.80 12.15 -26.37
N LEU A 164 -17.24 12.60 -25.20
CA LEU A 164 -16.43 13.35 -24.24
C LEU A 164 -15.70 12.42 -23.26
N HIS A 165 -14.41 12.18 -23.47
CA HIS A 165 -13.59 11.41 -22.54
C HIS A 165 -12.89 12.34 -21.56
N PRO A 166 -13.01 12.14 -20.23
CA PRO A 166 -12.22 12.90 -19.26
C PRO A 166 -10.72 12.71 -19.51
N GLU A 167 -9.98 13.81 -19.53
CA GLU A 167 -8.53 13.77 -19.72
C GLU A 167 -7.87 15.09 -19.35
N ALA A 168 -6.58 15.05 -19.04
CA ALA A 168 -5.70 16.20 -18.99
C ALA A 168 -4.86 16.33 -20.26
N ILE A 169 -4.71 17.56 -20.75
CA ILE A 169 -3.93 17.92 -21.93
C ILE A 169 -2.86 18.97 -21.61
N ARG A 170 -1.85 18.98 -22.47
CA ARG A 170 -0.88 20.08 -22.60
C ARG A 170 -1.03 20.64 -24.00
N PHE A 171 -1.09 21.96 -24.14
CA PHE A 171 -1.13 22.57 -25.46
C PHE A 171 0.23 22.39 -26.15
N ALA A 172 0.23 21.64 -27.25
CA ALA A 172 1.42 21.32 -28.00
C ALA A 172 1.14 21.19 -29.49
N ASN A 173 2.16 21.35 -30.33
CA ASN A 173 2.06 21.11 -31.77
C ASN A 173 2.14 19.59 -32.09
N ALA A 174 2.00 19.24 -33.37
CA ALA A 174 2.11 17.86 -33.83
C ALA A 174 3.48 17.19 -33.54
N ALA A 175 4.53 17.99 -33.31
CA ALA A 175 5.86 17.53 -32.90
C ALA A 175 6.00 17.38 -31.37
N ARG A 176 4.92 17.60 -30.59
CA ARG A 176 4.88 17.60 -29.12
C ARG A 176 5.71 18.69 -28.47
N GLU A 177 6.00 19.76 -29.20
CA GLU A 177 6.58 20.97 -28.62
C GLU A 177 5.46 21.79 -28.00
N GLU A 178 5.63 22.28 -26.77
CA GLU A 178 4.60 23.07 -26.09
C GLU A 178 4.29 24.36 -26.88
N THR A 179 3.00 24.59 -27.10
CA THR A 179 2.45 25.79 -27.75
C THR A 179 1.37 26.39 -26.86
N PRO A 180 1.76 27.09 -25.78
CA PRO A 180 0.81 27.62 -24.81
C PRO A 180 -0.21 28.57 -25.45
N LEU A 181 -1.42 28.60 -24.91
CA LEU A 181 -2.48 29.48 -25.39
C LEU A 181 -2.35 30.85 -24.72
N ALA A 182 -2.13 31.90 -25.49
CA ALA A 182 -2.08 33.28 -24.99
C ALA A 182 -3.47 33.82 -24.66
N THR A 183 -3.57 34.61 -23.58
CA THR A 183 -4.77 35.31 -23.14
C THR A 183 -4.63 36.83 -23.42
N ALA A 184 -5.68 37.60 -23.11
CA ALA A 184 -5.67 39.05 -23.30
C ALA A 184 -4.74 39.78 -22.32
N GLU A 185 -4.53 39.22 -21.13
CA GLU A 185 -3.76 39.80 -20.04
C GLU A 185 -2.26 39.83 -20.33
N ARG A 186 -1.57 40.74 -19.65
CA ARG A 186 -0.13 40.95 -19.78
C ARG A 186 0.55 40.85 -18.42
N THR A 187 1.72 40.24 -18.41
CA THR A 187 2.67 40.32 -17.29
C THR A 187 3.18 41.75 -17.14
N PRO A 188 3.77 42.12 -15.98
CA PRO A 188 4.44 43.41 -15.83
C PRO A 188 5.55 43.68 -16.86
N SER A 189 6.13 42.63 -17.44
CA SER A 189 7.12 42.72 -18.52
C SER A 189 6.52 42.89 -19.93
N GLY A 190 5.20 42.88 -20.06
CA GLY A 190 4.46 43.04 -21.33
C GLY A 190 4.27 41.75 -22.14
N GLN A 191 4.70 40.60 -21.62
CA GLN A 191 4.42 39.30 -22.24
C GLN A 191 2.96 38.90 -21.97
N PRO A 192 2.30 38.17 -22.88
CA PRO A 192 0.95 37.66 -22.61
C PRO A 192 0.98 36.64 -21.46
N ILE A 193 -0.06 36.62 -20.64
CA ILE A 193 -0.33 35.48 -19.77
C ILE A 193 -0.70 34.27 -20.65
N VAL A 194 -0.25 33.08 -20.27
CA VAL A 194 -0.48 31.87 -21.06
C VAL A 194 -1.10 30.73 -20.25
N VAL A 195 -1.94 29.93 -20.93
CA VAL A 195 -2.45 28.66 -20.42
C VAL A 195 -1.67 27.52 -21.08
N ARG A 196 -0.93 26.75 -20.27
CA ARG A 196 -0.17 25.58 -20.77
C ARG A 196 -0.95 24.28 -20.73
N ARG A 197 -1.91 24.17 -19.81
CA ARG A 197 -2.59 22.90 -19.47
C ARG A 197 -4.06 23.12 -19.23
N ALA A 198 -4.83 22.10 -19.60
CA ALA A 198 -6.24 22.04 -19.28
C ALA A 198 -6.67 20.59 -19.03
N SER A 199 -7.76 20.42 -18.30
CA SER A 199 -8.38 19.13 -18.05
C SER A 199 -9.84 19.22 -18.41
N PHE A 200 -10.42 18.14 -18.89
CA PHE A 200 -11.82 18.09 -19.23
C PHE A 200 -12.53 17.06 -18.37
N SER A 201 -13.70 17.41 -17.88
CA SER A 201 -14.65 16.49 -17.29
C SER A 201 -16.07 16.92 -17.62
N SER A 202 -17.06 16.18 -17.11
CA SER A 202 -18.46 16.55 -17.25
C SER A 202 -18.91 17.43 -16.08
N ALA A 203 -19.72 18.45 -16.37
CA ALA A 203 -20.44 19.22 -15.37
C ALA A 203 -21.57 18.42 -14.72
N VAL A 204 -22.00 17.32 -15.36
CA VAL A 204 -23.17 16.54 -14.97
C VAL A 204 -22.83 15.07 -14.73
N ASP A 205 -23.62 14.42 -13.89
CA ASP A 205 -23.54 12.99 -13.65
C ASP A 205 -24.03 12.16 -14.84
N CYS A 206 -24.03 10.82 -14.71
CA CYS A 206 -24.52 9.94 -15.77
C CYS A 206 -26.02 10.05 -16.07
N SER A 207 -26.82 10.70 -15.20
CA SER A 207 -28.21 11.03 -15.53
C SER A 207 -28.30 12.22 -16.48
N GLY A 208 -27.25 13.05 -16.54
CA GLY A 208 -27.22 14.30 -17.30
C GLY A 208 -28.06 15.40 -16.68
N LEU A 209 -28.52 15.26 -15.43
CA LEU A 209 -29.45 16.18 -14.78
C LEU A 209 -28.92 16.76 -13.47
N GLN A 210 -27.96 16.11 -12.83
CA GLN A 210 -27.38 16.54 -11.55
C GLN A 210 -25.91 16.90 -11.75
N VAL A 211 -25.36 17.73 -10.86
CA VAL A 211 -23.94 18.07 -10.90
C VAL A 211 -23.08 16.82 -10.69
N ALA A 212 -22.00 16.69 -11.45
CA ALA A 212 -21.00 15.64 -11.25
C ALA A 212 -20.24 15.83 -9.93
N GLY A 213 -19.94 14.74 -9.22
CA GLY A 213 -19.07 14.80 -8.05
C GLY A 213 -17.61 15.07 -8.41
N ILE A 214 -16.80 15.45 -7.41
CA ILE A 214 -15.41 15.88 -7.63
C ILE A 214 -14.45 14.76 -8.11
N ALA A 215 -14.81 13.49 -7.99
CA ALA A 215 -13.85 12.38 -8.07
C ALA A 215 -13.13 12.27 -9.41
N VAL A 216 -13.84 12.46 -10.53
CA VAL A 216 -13.24 12.44 -11.87
C VAL A 216 -12.34 13.66 -12.07
N LEU A 217 -12.81 14.86 -11.71
CA LEU A 217 -11.98 16.06 -11.87
C LEU A 217 -10.75 16.02 -10.95
N ALA A 218 -10.85 15.48 -9.74
CA ALA A 218 -9.72 15.31 -8.84
C ALA A 218 -8.64 14.36 -9.43
N HIS A 219 -9.07 13.31 -10.14
CA HIS A 219 -8.17 12.43 -10.90
C HIS A 219 -7.47 13.18 -12.04
N GLU A 220 -8.22 13.93 -12.85
CA GLU A 220 -7.65 14.72 -13.95
C GLU A 220 -6.71 15.82 -13.46
N LEU A 221 -7.00 16.43 -12.32
CA LEU A 221 -6.11 17.37 -11.65
C LEU A 221 -4.81 16.70 -11.18
N GLY A 222 -4.83 15.41 -10.85
CA GLY A 222 -3.62 14.61 -10.62
C GLY A 222 -2.68 14.60 -11.82
N HIS A 223 -3.23 14.42 -13.03
CA HIS A 223 -2.48 14.53 -14.28
C HIS A 223 -2.03 15.98 -14.56
N GLN A 224 -2.95 16.94 -14.47
CA GLN A 224 -2.71 18.35 -14.82
C GLN A 224 -1.65 19.02 -13.93
N LEU A 225 -1.83 18.90 -12.61
CA LEU A 225 -1.01 19.59 -11.61
C LEU A 225 0.31 18.87 -11.34
N PHE A 226 0.34 17.54 -11.45
CA PHE A 226 1.49 16.77 -10.98
C PHE A 226 2.11 15.85 -12.01
N ASN A 227 1.53 15.76 -13.21
CA ASN A 227 2.01 14.85 -14.25
C ASN A 227 2.06 13.39 -13.77
N LEU A 228 1.17 13.02 -12.84
CA LEU A 228 0.99 11.65 -12.41
C LEU A 228 0.41 10.84 -13.58
N PRO A 229 0.83 9.60 -13.81
CA PRO A 229 0.20 8.74 -14.80
C PRO A 229 -0.95 7.94 -14.19
N ASP A 230 -1.78 7.34 -15.06
CA ASP A 230 -2.66 6.26 -14.65
C ASP A 230 -1.85 5.09 -14.10
N VAL A 231 -2.31 4.54 -12.98
CA VAL A 231 -1.68 3.37 -12.32
C VAL A 231 -2.55 2.12 -12.38
N TYR A 232 -3.58 2.14 -13.24
CA TYR A 232 -4.25 0.95 -13.77
C TYR A 232 -3.74 0.62 -15.18
N SER A 233 -4.05 -0.57 -15.69
CA SER A 233 -3.66 -0.99 -17.05
C SER A 233 -4.90 -1.17 -17.93
N PRO A 234 -5.05 -0.41 -19.02
CA PRO A 234 -6.00 -0.76 -20.06
C PRO A 234 -5.48 -2.01 -20.80
N GLN A 235 -6.31 -3.03 -20.98
CA GLN A 235 -6.05 -4.09 -21.95
C GLN A 235 -6.82 -3.80 -23.22
N PHE A 236 -6.17 -3.98 -24.38
CA PHE A 236 -6.87 -4.04 -25.65
C PHE A 236 -7.55 -5.40 -25.75
N ALA A 237 -8.86 -5.47 -25.57
CA ALA A 237 -9.65 -6.63 -25.96
C ALA A 237 -10.56 -6.30 -27.14
N PRO A 238 -11.09 -7.33 -27.84
CA PRO A 238 -12.05 -7.13 -28.91
C PRO A 238 -13.26 -6.32 -28.41
N PRO A 239 -13.90 -5.51 -29.27
CA PRO A 239 -15.16 -4.87 -28.94
C PRO A 239 -16.19 -5.90 -28.49
N LEU A 240 -17.13 -5.46 -27.65
CA LEU A 240 -18.36 -6.19 -27.35
C LEU A 240 -19.05 -6.63 -28.67
N PRO A 241 -19.95 -7.64 -28.64
CA PRO A 241 -20.69 -8.07 -29.83
C PRO A 241 -21.49 -6.95 -30.53
N ASN A 242 -21.77 -5.85 -29.85
CA ASN A 242 -22.42 -4.64 -30.39
C ASN A 242 -21.42 -3.62 -31.00
N GLY A 243 -20.15 -3.98 -31.14
CA GLY A 243 -19.10 -3.13 -31.70
C GLY A 243 -18.53 -2.08 -30.75
N GLN A 244 -19.02 -1.99 -29.51
CA GLN A 244 -18.52 -1.00 -28.52
C GLN A 244 -17.28 -1.53 -27.80
N PRO A 245 -16.26 -0.69 -27.53
CA PRO A 245 -15.12 -1.10 -26.71
C PRO A 245 -15.58 -1.35 -25.26
N ASP A 246 -15.33 -2.56 -24.73
CA ASP A 246 -15.54 -2.86 -23.31
C ASP A 246 -14.42 -2.25 -22.47
N ARG A 247 -14.44 -0.93 -22.30
CA ARG A 247 -13.34 -0.22 -21.63
C ARG A 247 -13.21 -0.56 -20.16
N ILE A 248 -14.27 -1.07 -19.54
CA ILE A 248 -14.35 -1.33 -18.09
C ILE A 248 -13.88 -2.75 -17.79
N ASN A 249 -14.46 -3.76 -18.44
CA ASN A 249 -14.13 -5.15 -18.14
C ASN A 249 -12.77 -5.57 -18.69
N ASN A 250 -12.10 -4.70 -19.47
CA ASN A 250 -10.75 -4.92 -19.98
C ASN A 250 -9.67 -4.22 -19.17
N ARG A 251 -10.00 -3.53 -18.07
CA ARG A 251 -8.98 -2.94 -17.19
C ARG A 251 -8.49 -3.96 -16.17
N ARG A 252 -7.20 -3.89 -15.87
CA ARG A 252 -6.64 -4.42 -14.62
C ARG A 252 -6.40 -3.23 -13.72
N TRP A 253 -6.99 -3.27 -12.53
CA TRP A 253 -7.05 -2.09 -11.66
C TRP A 253 -5.79 -1.89 -10.83
N ILE A 254 -4.96 -2.93 -10.66
CA ILE A 254 -3.62 -2.94 -10.06
C ILE A 254 -3.57 -2.43 -8.61
N LEU A 255 -3.87 -1.16 -8.39
CA LEU A 255 -4.03 -0.52 -7.08
C LEU A 255 -5.51 -0.33 -6.71
N GLY A 256 -6.44 -0.45 -7.66
CA GLY A 256 -7.88 -0.50 -7.37
C GLY A 256 -8.42 0.80 -6.77
N CYS A 257 -9.45 0.64 -5.94
CA CYS A 257 -10.09 1.71 -5.17
C CYS A 257 -9.20 2.29 -4.07
N TRP A 258 -8.02 1.73 -3.86
CA TRP A 258 -7.05 2.24 -2.92
C TRP A 258 -6.21 3.36 -3.50
N GLU A 259 -6.48 3.83 -4.73
CA GLU A 259 -5.71 4.89 -5.36
C GLU A 259 -6.55 5.71 -6.35
N ILE A 260 -6.49 7.04 -6.25
CA ILE A 260 -7.26 7.93 -7.14
C ILE A 260 -6.78 7.84 -8.58
N MET A 261 -5.48 7.66 -8.84
CA MET A 261 -4.96 7.42 -10.18
C MET A 261 -5.28 6.01 -10.72
N ALA A 262 -6.10 5.23 -9.99
CA ALA A 262 -6.68 3.95 -10.39
C ALA A 262 -8.21 3.97 -10.33
N ALA A 263 -8.86 3.04 -9.60
CA ALA A 263 -10.32 2.97 -9.52
C ALA A 263 -10.92 3.94 -8.48
N GLY A 264 -10.07 4.56 -7.67
CA GLY A 264 -10.44 5.48 -6.61
C GLY A 264 -11.07 6.80 -7.08
N SER A 265 -11.13 7.05 -8.39
CA SER A 265 -11.71 8.24 -9.02
C SER A 265 -13.23 8.16 -9.27
N GLY A 266 -13.96 7.35 -8.49
CA GLY A 266 -15.41 7.22 -8.59
C GLY A 266 -15.88 6.04 -9.45
N TRP A 267 -15.05 5.02 -9.64
CA TRP A 267 -15.46 3.80 -10.34
C TRP A 267 -16.19 2.80 -9.45
N GLY A 268 -16.27 3.03 -8.13
CA GLY A 268 -16.81 2.05 -7.17
C GLY A 268 -15.87 0.85 -6.96
N CYS A 269 -16.10 0.10 -5.89
CA CYS A 269 -15.20 -0.96 -5.44
C CYS A 269 -15.78 -2.36 -5.61
N GLY A 270 -14.94 -3.39 -5.48
CA GLY A 270 -15.32 -4.78 -5.74
C GLY A 270 -15.81 -5.00 -7.18
N SER A 271 -16.69 -5.98 -7.34
CA SER A 271 -17.29 -6.39 -8.62
C SER A 271 -18.67 -5.74 -8.91
N GLY A 272 -19.11 -4.80 -8.07
CA GLY A 272 -20.43 -4.16 -8.16
C GLY A 272 -20.58 -3.21 -9.35
N ALA A 273 -21.73 -2.52 -9.42
CA ALA A 273 -21.92 -1.45 -10.41
C ALA A 273 -20.95 -0.27 -10.18
N GLU A 274 -20.72 0.52 -11.23
CA GLU A 274 -19.93 1.75 -11.12
C GLU A 274 -20.68 2.81 -10.30
N LEU A 275 -19.94 3.60 -9.53
CA LEU A 275 -20.50 4.59 -8.61
C LEU A 275 -19.89 5.98 -8.86
N HIS A 276 -20.30 6.63 -9.95
CA HIS A 276 -19.76 7.90 -10.46
C HIS A 276 -19.99 9.15 -9.57
N GLN A 277 -20.54 8.99 -8.36
CA GLN A 277 -20.77 10.08 -7.39
C GLN A 277 -20.19 9.78 -6.00
N THR A 278 -19.18 8.91 -5.92
CA THR A 278 -18.54 8.55 -4.65
C THR A 278 -17.39 9.49 -4.32
N ARG A 279 -17.09 9.64 -3.03
CA ARG A 279 -15.87 10.31 -2.56
C ARG A 279 -14.64 9.64 -3.17
N PRO A 280 -13.67 10.40 -3.69
CA PRO A 280 -12.44 9.82 -4.20
C PRO A 280 -11.57 9.27 -3.06
N SER A 281 -10.82 8.20 -3.31
CA SER A 281 -9.77 7.77 -2.37
C SER A 281 -8.57 8.72 -2.42
N LEU A 282 -7.72 8.75 -1.39
CA LEU A 282 -6.48 9.54 -1.45
C LEU A 282 -5.41 8.88 -2.34
N PHE A 283 -4.36 9.66 -2.65
CA PHE A 283 -3.16 9.17 -3.33
C PHE A 283 -2.37 8.14 -2.48
N GLY A 284 -1.85 7.10 -3.14
CA GLY A 284 -1.05 6.02 -2.62
C GLY A 284 0.44 6.37 -2.58
N PRO A 285 1.30 5.46 -2.12
CA PRO A 285 2.70 5.74 -1.85
C PRO A 285 3.48 6.23 -3.07
N GLY A 286 3.35 5.55 -4.22
CA GLY A 286 4.04 5.92 -5.45
C GLY A 286 3.69 7.33 -5.93
N SER A 287 2.39 7.66 -5.97
CA SER A 287 1.91 8.99 -6.36
C SER A 287 2.39 10.08 -5.39
N ARG A 288 2.23 9.88 -4.07
CA ARG A 288 2.64 10.87 -3.06
C ARG A 288 4.15 11.10 -3.05
N GLU A 289 4.95 10.06 -3.30
CA GLU A 289 6.40 10.21 -3.39
C GLU A 289 6.83 10.93 -4.68
N ALA A 290 6.23 10.59 -5.83
CA ALA A 290 6.57 11.21 -7.11
C ALA A 290 6.39 12.74 -7.10
N ILE A 291 5.42 13.22 -6.32
CA ILE A 291 5.09 14.64 -6.19
C ILE A 291 5.70 15.31 -4.95
N GLY A 292 6.48 14.56 -4.15
CA GLY A 292 7.17 15.11 -2.98
C GLY A 292 6.31 15.32 -1.73
N TRP A 293 5.08 14.80 -1.68
CA TRP A 293 4.24 14.81 -0.48
C TRP A 293 4.61 13.74 0.54
N LEU A 294 5.35 12.73 0.12
CA LEU A 294 5.79 11.62 0.97
C LEU A 294 7.30 11.39 0.81
N VAL A 295 7.98 11.24 1.94
CA VAL A 295 9.34 10.66 2.00
C VAL A 295 9.24 9.33 2.74
N PRO A 296 9.38 8.17 2.05
CA PRO A 296 9.31 6.88 2.70
C PRO A 296 10.44 6.67 3.72
N THR A 297 10.12 6.04 4.85
CA THR A 297 11.11 5.61 5.84
C THR A 297 11.79 4.34 5.34
N LEU A 298 13.07 4.44 4.95
CA LEU A 298 13.88 3.28 4.60
C LEU A 298 14.12 2.43 5.85
N VAL A 299 13.64 1.20 5.83
CA VAL A 299 13.83 0.24 6.94
C VAL A 299 15.27 -0.30 6.89
N PRO A 300 16.07 -0.12 7.98
CA PRO A 300 17.43 -0.62 8.02
C PRO A 300 17.45 -2.14 8.26
N GLU A 301 18.64 -2.70 8.44
CA GLU A 301 18.80 -4.09 8.87
C GLU A 301 18.30 -4.27 10.32
N VAL A 302 17.14 -4.91 10.51
CA VAL A 302 16.49 -5.06 11.83
C VAL A 302 16.05 -6.50 12.11
N ARG A 303 15.87 -6.81 13.39
CA ARG A 303 15.33 -8.10 13.87
C ARG A 303 14.20 -7.85 14.86
N ASP A 304 13.01 -8.38 14.56
CA ASP A 304 11.84 -8.39 15.43
C ASP A 304 11.50 -6.99 15.99
N GLN A 305 11.67 -5.96 15.15
CA GLN A 305 11.52 -4.56 15.50
C GLN A 305 10.13 -4.04 15.12
N GLU A 306 9.59 -3.17 15.96
CA GLU A 306 8.28 -2.55 15.78
C GLU A 306 8.40 -1.18 15.08
N PHE A 307 7.48 -0.95 14.15
CA PHE A 307 7.24 0.31 13.47
C PHE A 307 5.78 0.68 13.63
N ILE A 308 5.48 1.96 13.87
CA ILE A 308 4.11 2.46 14.05
C ILE A 308 3.78 3.39 12.90
N LEU A 309 2.67 3.11 12.22
CA LEU A 309 2.15 3.93 11.12
C LEU A 309 0.82 4.56 11.53
N ARG A 310 0.61 5.82 11.11
CA ARG A 310 -0.69 6.51 11.13
C ARG A 310 -1.40 6.32 9.78
N PRO A 311 -2.73 6.47 9.71
CA PRO A 311 -3.44 6.30 8.45
C PRO A 311 -3.06 7.38 7.43
N THR A 312 -3.10 7.06 6.14
CA THR A 312 -2.79 8.00 5.04
C THR A 312 -3.58 9.31 5.13
N ALA A 313 -4.88 9.24 5.46
CA ALA A 313 -5.74 10.41 5.69
C ALA A 313 -5.30 11.36 6.83
N GLN A 314 -4.22 11.02 7.56
CA GLN A 314 -3.64 11.84 8.63
C GLN A 314 -2.15 12.10 8.40
N ASP A 315 -1.75 12.20 7.14
CA ASP A 315 -0.36 12.35 6.74
C ASP A 315 0.51 11.19 7.30
N GLY A 316 -0.03 9.98 7.16
CA GLY A 316 0.61 8.74 7.56
C GLY A 316 1.86 8.43 6.73
N GLY A 317 2.94 8.05 7.41
CA GLY A 317 4.19 7.64 6.77
C GLY A 317 4.09 6.26 6.11
N VAL A 318 5.10 5.95 5.29
CA VAL A 318 5.23 4.68 4.56
C VAL A 318 6.60 4.07 4.86
N LEU A 319 6.65 2.76 5.11
CA LEU A 319 7.91 2.02 5.19
C LEU A 319 8.36 1.59 3.80
N ARG A 320 9.65 1.71 3.49
CA ARG A 320 10.29 1.16 2.29
C ARG A 320 11.29 0.09 2.69
N ILE A 321 11.14 -1.10 2.12
CA ILE A 321 11.93 -2.28 2.45
C ILE A 321 12.55 -2.84 1.17
N PRO A 322 13.87 -2.64 0.94
CA PRO A 322 14.55 -3.23 -0.21
C PRO A 322 14.41 -4.75 -0.20
N VAL A 323 14.07 -5.34 -1.36
CA VAL A 323 14.07 -6.80 -1.53
C VAL A 323 15.49 -7.34 -1.37
N ARG A 324 16.48 -6.58 -1.85
CA ARG A 324 17.91 -6.83 -1.66
C ARG A 324 18.53 -5.63 -0.92
N PRO A 325 19.24 -5.83 0.20
CA PRO A 325 19.84 -4.73 0.96
C PRO A 325 20.71 -3.82 0.08
N GLY A 326 20.41 -2.52 0.09
CA GLY A 326 21.13 -1.50 -0.69
C GLY A 326 20.70 -1.37 -2.16
N ASP A 327 19.75 -2.16 -2.65
CA ASP A 327 19.23 -2.09 -4.01
C ASP A 327 17.76 -1.66 -4.01
N LEU A 328 17.49 -0.46 -4.54
CA LEU A 328 16.14 0.12 -4.63
C LEU A 328 15.48 -0.13 -5.99
N ARG A 329 16.03 -1.00 -6.83
CA ARG A 329 15.33 -1.43 -8.05
C ARG A 329 14.08 -2.23 -7.75
N GLU A 330 14.07 -2.95 -6.63
CA GLU A 330 12.94 -3.75 -6.18
C GLU A 330 12.76 -3.63 -4.66
N TYR A 331 11.58 -3.28 -4.21
CA TYR A 331 11.28 -3.08 -2.80
C TYR A 331 9.80 -3.30 -2.48
N PHE A 332 9.49 -3.50 -1.20
CA PHE A 332 8.14 -3.39 -0.67
C PHE A 332 7.91 -2.00 -0.08
N GLN A 333 6.68 -1.49 -0.24
CA GLN A 333 6.18 -0.34 0.51
C GLN A 333 5.03 -0.79 1.41
N ILE A 334 4.95 -0.23 2.63
CA ILE A 334 3.90 -0.58 3.60
C ILE A 334 3.27 0.71 4.10
N GLU A 335 1.95 0.84 3.93
CA GLU A 335 1.16 1.95 4.45
C GLU A 335 -0.04 1.44 5.25
N TYR A 336 -0.59 2.30 6.10
CA TYR A 336 -1.84 2.05 6.81
C TYR A 336 -2.96 2.90 6.20
N ARG A 337 -4.05 2.25 5.80
CA ARG A 337 -5.29 2.89 5.32
C ARG A 337 -6.41 2.66 6.32
N GLN A 338 -7.24 3.68 6.55
CA GLN A 338 -8.41 3.59 7.41
C GLN A 338 -9.57 4.33 6.73
N ARG A 339 -10.80 3.81 6.88
CA ARG A 339 -12.01 4.43 6.30
C ARG A 339 -12.43 5.70 7.06
N ILE A 340 -11.65 6.76 6.90
CA ILE A 340 -11.86 8.09 7.46
C ILE A 340 -11.52 9.14 6.40
N GLY A 341 -12.03 10.37 6.55
CA GLY A 341 -11.76 11.44 5.60
C GLY A 341 -12.30 11.09 4.20
N PHE A 342 -11.46 11.29 3.18
CA PHE A 342 -11.74 10.90 1.79
C PHE A 342 -11.57 9.40 1.54
N ASP A 343 -10.86 8.68 2.41
CA ASP A 343 -10.76 7.22 2.34
C ASP A 343 -12.02 6.49 2.88
N ASP A 344 -13.09 7.18 3.26
CA ASP A 344 -14.31 6.56 3.82
C ASP A 344 -14.97 5.51 2.91
N ARG A 345 -14.73 5.61 1.60
CA ARG A 345 -15.19 4.68 0.54
C ARG A 345 -14.12 3.71 0.05
N THR A 346 -12.93 3.69 0.62
CA THR A 346 -11.97 2.62 0.35
C THR A 346 -12.54 1.25 0.77
N PRO A 347 -12.06 0.13 0.19
CA PRO A 347 -12.67 -1.18 0.42
C PRO A 347 -12.66 -1.67 1.87
N GLY A 348 -11.74 -1.18 2.71
CA GLY A 348 -11.62 -1.56 4.11
C GLY A 348 -10.61 -0.70 4.88
N SER A 349 -10.50 -0.93 6.19
CA SER A 349 -9.37 -0.44 7.00
C SER A 349 -8.33 -1.55 7.11
N GLY A 350 -7.04 -1.23 6.97
CA GLY A 350 -5.98 -2.22 7.08
C GLY A 350 -4.63 -1.75 6.54
N VAL A 351 -3.66 -2.64 6.54
CA VAL A 351 -2.30 -2.38 6.06
C VAL A 351 -2.17 -2.88 4.63
N LEU A 352 -1.80 -1.98 3.72
CA LEU A 352 -1.49 -2.33 2.33
C LEU A 352 0.01 -2.54 2.18
N ILE A 353 0.37 -3.62 1.49
CA ILE A 353 1.74 -3.92 1.10
C ILE A 353 1.82 -3.80 -0.42
N TYR A 354 2.69 -2.92 -0.90
CA TYR A 354 2.96 -2.72 -2.31
C TYR A 354 4.26 -3.41 -2.68
N SER A 355 4.30 -4.06 -3.83
CA SER A 355 5.53 -4.58 -4.41
C SER A 355 5.94 -3.74 -5.61
N VAL A 356 7.09 -3.08 -5.51
CA VAL A 356 7.58 -2.10 -6.48
C VAL A 356 8.82 -2.61 -7.20
N ASP A 357 8.84 -2.46 -8.52
CA ASP A 357 9.99 -2.71 -9.40
C ASP A 357 10.21 -1.50 -10.32
N THR A 358 11.22 -0.68 -10.01
CA THR A 358 11.50 0.58 -10.72
C THR A 358 12.07 0.38 -12.12
N THR A 359 12.44 -0.85 -12.49
CA THR A 359 12.92 -1.17 -13.84
C THR A 359 11.78 -1.22 -14.85
N ARG A 360 10.52 -1.27 -14.39
CA ARG A 360 9.32 -1.17 -15.24
C ARG A 360 8.86 0.28 -15.40
N ALA A 361 8.32 0.57 -16.57
CA ALA A 361 7.68 1.86 -16.87
C ALA A 361 6.42 2.06 -16.01
N ILE A 362 6.14 3.31 -15.62
CA ILE A 362 4.89 3.68 -14.94
C ILE A 362 3.75 3.67 -15.97
N GLY A 363 2.57 3.14 -15.62
CA GLY A 363 1.44 2.97 -16.55
C GLY A 363 1.68 1.94 -17.67
N GLY A 364 2.90 1.41 -17.79
CA GLY A 364 3.28 0.40 -18.76
C GLY A 364 2.78 -0.97 -18.34
N GLY A 365 1.55 -1.30 -18.72
CA GLY A 365 1.10 -2.68 -18.70
C GLY A 365 1.97 -3.53 -19.62
N CYS A 366 2.41 -4.68 -19.14
CA CYS A 366 2.92 -5.70 -20.04
C CYS A 366 1.74 -6.37 -20.76
N SER A 367 1.82 -6.50 -22.08
CA SER A 367 0.73 -7.01 -22.91
C SER A 367 0.47 -8.50 -22.68
N GLY A 368 -0.77 -8.93 -22.95
CA GLY A 368 -1.17 -10.33 -22.87
C GLY A 368 -1.21 -10.88 -21.45
N THR A 369 -0.54 -12.01 -21.22
CA THR A 369 -0.64 -12.78 -19.96
C THR A 369 0.27 -12.26 -18.85
N CYS A 370 1.12 -11.27 -19.12
CA CYS A 370 2.00 -10.72 -18.10
C CYS A 370 1.20 -9.92 -17.07
N ARG A 371 1.43 -10.21 -15.78
CA ARG A 371 0.74 -9.59 -14.63
C ARG A 371 1.75 -8.97 -13.65
N SER A 372 2.73 -8.26 -14.20
CA SER A 372 3.80 -7.66 -13.41
C SER A 372 3.96 -6.20 -13.76
N TYR A 373 3.62 -5.35 -12.79
CA TYR A 373 3.58 -3.91 -12.93
C TYR A 373 4.70 -3.25 -12.14
N ARG A 374 4.95 -1.97 -12.41
CA ARG A 374 5.93 -1.18 -11.65
C ARG A 374 5.55 -1.15 -10.18
N GLU A 375 4.30 -0.88 -9.86
CA GLU A 375 3.74 -0.92 -8.51
C GLU A 375 2.47 -1.78 -8.56
N GLN A 376 2.27 -2.62 -7.55
CA GLN A 376 1.07 -3.44 -7.41
C GLN A 376 0.84 -3.79 -5.94
N ILE A 377 -0.43 -3.90 -5.54
CA ILE A 377 -0.78 -4.38 -4.20
C ILE A 377 -0.49 -5.88 -4.12
N VAL A 378 0.13 -6.28 -3.01
CA VAL A 378 0.21 -7.68 -2.58
C VAL A 378 -1.09 -7.96 -1.82
N GLU A 379 -2.08 -8.53 -2.50
CA GLU A 379 -3.39 -8.82 -1.90
C GLU A 379 -3.24 -9.84 -0.78
N ALA A 380 -3.70 -9.49 0.42
CA ALA A 380 -3.53 -10.32 1.61
C ALA A 380 -4.21 -11.69 1.50
N ASP A 381 -5.27 -11.81 0.68
CA ASP A 381 -5.94 -13.08 0.38
C ASP A 381 -5.30 -13.90 -0.76
N ALA A 382 -4.29 -13.34 -1.43
CA ALA A 382 -3.56 -13.91 -2.57
C ALA A 382 -4.42 -14.32 -3.78
N ARG A 383 -5.60 -13.71 -3.99
CA ARG A 383 -6.48 -14.09 -5.12
C ARG A 383 -6.07 -13.53 -6.48
N GLY A 384 -5.29 -12.45 -6.52
CA GLY A 384 -4.82 -11.83 -7.75
C GLY A 384 -5.91 -11.03 -8.48
N ASP A 385 -6.92 -10.52 -7.79
CA ASP A 385 -8.16 -9.99 -8.39
C ASP A 385 -7.91 -8.63 -9.06
N LEU A 386 -7.08 -7.79 -8.44
CA LEU A 386 -6.63 -6.50 -9.01
C LEU A 386 -5.77 -6.65 -10.27
N LEU A 387 -5.17 -7.83 -10.47
CA LEU A 387 -4.32 -8.15 -11.62
C LEU A 387 -5.08 -8.91 -12.72
N ARG A 388 -6.39 -9.09 -12.56
CA ARG A 388 -7.30 -9.70 -13.52
C ARG A 388 -8.24 -8.67 -14.13
N THR A 389 -8.63 -8.88 -15.37
CA THR A 389 -9.70 -8.09 -15.99
C THR A 389 -11.06 -8.53 -15.45
N GLY A 390 -12.12 -7.74 -15.65
CA GLY A 390 -13.48 -8.14 -15.27
C GLY A 390 -13.91 -9.45 -15.93
N LEU A 391 -13.47 -9.69 -17.18
CA LEU A 391 -13.70 -10.94 -17.91
C LEU A 391 -12.97 -12.16 -17.31
N GLU A 392 -11.84 -11.91 -16.63
CA GLU A 392 -11.07 -12.93 -15.90
C GLU A 392 -11.56 -13.12 -14.45
N GLY A 393 -12.65 -12.44 -14.06
CA GLY A 393 -13.16 -12.42 -12.68
C GLY A 393 -12.38 -11.51 -11.74
N GLY A 394 -11.66 -10.53 -12.27
CA GLY A 394 -11.01 -9.47 -11.50
C GLY A 394 -12.00 -8.44 -10.96
N ASN A 395 -11.53 -7.62 -10.03
CA ASN A 395 -12.34 -6.60 -9.38
C ASN A 395 -11.54 -5.30 -9.14
N ARG A 396 -12.19 -4.28 -8.57
CA ARG A 396 -11.59 -2.96 -8.29
C ARG A 396 -11.00 -2.84 -6.88
N GLY A 397 -10.79 -3.96 -6.21
CA GLY A 397 -10.30 -4.04 -4.84
C GLY A 397 -11.41 -4.26 -3.83
N GLU A 398 -11.07 -4.98 -2.77
CA GLU A 398 -11.96 -5.43 -1.71
C GLU A 398 -11.25 -5.44 -0.34
N ALA A 399 -12.01 -5.59 0.74
CA ALA A 399 -11.48 -5.49 2.10
C ALA A 399 -10.41 -6.55 2.41
N SER A 400 -10.45 -7.70 1.74
CA SER A 400 -9.52 -8.82 1.93
C SER A 400 -8.17 -8.62 1.22
N ASP A 401 -8.01 -7.57 0.42
CA ASP A 401 -6.71 -7.19 -0.15
C ASP A 401 -5.77 -6.65 0.94
N ALA A 402 -6.33 -6.07 2.01
CA ALA A 402 -5.59 -5.44 3.08
C ALA A 402 -5.27 -6.41 4.23
N PHE A 403 -4.03 -6.37 4.70
CA PHE A 403 -3.60 -7.12 5.87
C PHE A 403 -4.22 -6.54 7.14
N ALA A 404 -4.48 -7.41 8.12
CA ALA A 404 -5.13 -7.06 9.39
C ALA A 404 -6.48 -6.32 9.27
N SER A 405 -7.14 -6.45 8.11
CA SER A 405 -8.52 -6.00 7.89
C SER A 405 -9.53 -6.96 8.53
N GLY A 406 -10.59 -6.41 9.15
CA GLY A 406 -11.76 -7.18 9.61
C GLY A 406 -11.50 -8.31 10.62
N GLY A 407 -10.34 -8.34 11.28
CA GLY A 407 -9.98 -9.31 12.33
C GLY A 407 -9.64 -10.74 11.85
N THR A 408 -9.99 -11.11 10.61
CA THR A 408 -9.69 -12.42 10.02
C THR A 408 -8.61 -12.38 8.94
N ALA A 409 -8.26 -11.18 8.43
CA ALA A 409 -7.20 -11.05 7.44
C ALA A 409 -5.83 -11.43 8.02
N PRO A 410 -4.91 -11.93 7.18
CA PRO A 410 -3.56 -12.26 7.60
C PRO A 410 -2.85 -11.07 8.27
N THR A 411 -2.08 -11.36 9.31
CA THR A 411 -1.21 -10.40 9.99
C THR A 411 0.28 -10.70 9.80
N ARG A 412 0.59 -11.75 9.03
CA ARG A 412 1.95 -12.20 8.74
C ARG A 412 2.21 -12.14 7.24
N PHE A 413 3.45 -11.79 6.89
CA PHE A 413 3.92 -11.79 5.50
C PHE A 413 5.40 -12.15 5.46
N ALA A 414 5.73 -13.28 4.85
CA ALA A 414 7.08 -13.82 4.78
C ALA A 414 7.26 -14.72 3.55
N ALA A 415 8.47 -15.20 3.29
CA ALA A 415 8.75 -16.02 2.11
C ALA A 415 8.01 -17.37 2.06
N ASN A 416 7.46 -17.82 3.20
CA ASN A 416 6.71 -19.05 3.38
C ASN A 416 5.21 -18.84 3.69
N THR A 417 4.69 -17.61 3.54
CA THR A 417 3.25 -17.32 3.64
C THR A 417 2.58 -17.32 2.27
N THR A 418 1.25 -17.25 2.26
CA THR A 418 0.44 -16.96 1.06
C THR A 418 -0.38 -15.70 1.35
N PRO A 419 -0.12 -14.56 0.67
CA PRO A 419 0.90 -14.35 -0.35
C PRO A 419 2.33 -14.41 0.22
N ALA A 420 3.32 -14.68 -0.64
CA ALA A 420 4.72 -14.85 -0.23
C ALA A 420 5.55 -13.57 -0.44
N ALA A 421 6.38 -13.23 0.54
CA ALA A 421 7.39 -12.16 0.44
C ALA A 421 8.59 -12.62 -0.40
N ARG A 422 8.43 -12.63 -1.72
CA ARG A 422 9.46 -13.05 -2.69
C ARG A 422 9.84 -11.89 -3.60
N ALA A 423 11.06 -11.96 -4.11
CA ALA A 423 11.47 -11.13 -5.23
C ALA A 423 10.68 -11.51 -6.49
N ARG A 424 10.66 -10.63 -7.48
CA ARG A 424 10.01 -10.79 -8.79
C ARG A 424 10.53 -12.01 -9.54
N ASP A 425 11.80 -12.36 -9.35
CA ASP A 425 12.43 -13.56 -9.94
C ASP A 425 12.13 -14.86 -9.16
N GLY A 426 11.31 -14.78 -8.10
CA GLY A 426 10.93 -15.90 -7.23
C GLY A 426 11.91 -16.20 -6.09
N SER A 427 13.06 -15.52 -6.04
CA SER A 427 14.04 -15.72 -4.98
C SER A 427 13.50 -15.31 -3.60
N LEU A 428 14.05 -15.94 -2.55
CA LEU A 428 13.69 -15.67 -1.17
C LEU A 428 14.14 -14.26 -0.77
N THR A 429 13.33 -13.59 0.05
CA THR A 429 13.69 -12.32 0.68
C THR A 429 13.93 -12.50 2.17
N THR A 430 14.65 -11.55 2.77
CA THR A 430 14.85 -11.51 4.23
C THR A 430 13.72 -10.78 4.96
N LEU A 431 12.72 -10.26 4.24
CA LEU A 431 11.56 -9.63 4.83
C LEU A 431 10.70 -10.69 5.52
N THR A 432 10.50 -10.52 6.82
CA THR A 432 9.47 -11.21 7.58
C THR A 432 8.70 -10.20 8.39
N ILE A 433 7.41 -10.05 8.11
CA ILE A 433 6.46 -9.39 9.02
C ILE A 433 5.91 -10.47 9.95
N HIS A 434 6.30 -10.37 11.22
CA HIS A 434 5.94 -11.33 12.27
C HIS A 434 4.51 -11.13 12.74
N ASN A 435 4.06 -9.89 12.79
CA ASN A 435 2.69 -9.53 13.14
C ASN A 435 2.36 -8.10 12.68
N ILE A 436 1.09 -7.88 12.40
CA ILE A 436 0.47 -6.59 12.15
C ILE A 436 -0.67 -6.44 13.17
N LYS A 437 -0.67 -5.36 13.93
CA LYS A 437 -1.75 -5.01 14.85
C LYS A 437 -2.31 -3.65 14.47
N VAL A 438 -3.60 -3.59 14.14
CA VAL A 438 -4.32 -2.35 13.87
C VAL A 438 -5.16 -1.98 15.09
N ASP A 439 -5.08 -0.71 15.48
CA ASP A 439 -5.97 -0.08 16.45
C ASP A 439 -6.62 1.13 15.76
N GLU A 440 -7.83 0.91 15.21
CA GLU A 440 -8.57 1.94 14.47
C GLU A 440 -9.02 3.10 15.37
N GLY A 441 -9.22 2.86 16.67
CA GLY A 441 -9.58 3.90 17.64
C GLY A 441 -8.40 4.81 17.95
N ALA A 442 -7.22 4.23 18.15
CA ALA A 442 -5.96 4.97 18.29
C ALA A 442 -5.39 5.48 16.95
N ARG A 443 -5.95 5.03 15.82
CA ARG A 443 -5.51 5.34 14.45
C ARG A 443 -4.04 4.96 14.22
N THR A 444 -3.70 3.74 14.62
CA THR A 444 -2.34 3.22 14.48
C THR A 444 -2.31 1.80 13.92
N ALA A 445 -1.29 1.50 13.13
CA ALA A 445 -0.89 0.15 12.79
C ALA A 445 0.53 -0.10 13.30
N THR A 446 0.70 -1.12 14.14
CA THR A 446 2.00 -1.60 14.63
C THR A 446 2.46 -2.77 13.76
N ILE A 447 3.58 -2.60 13.07
CA ILE A 447 4.19 -3.59 12.20
C ILE A 447 5.46 -4.12 12.88
N ARG A 448 5.47 -5.40 13.27
CA ARG A 448 6.65 -6.05 13.83
C ARG A 448 7.36 -6.86 12.75
N LEU A 449 8.57 -6.48 12.38
CA LEU A 449 9.25 -7.05 11.22
C LEU A 449 10.75 -7.30 11.43
N SER A 450 11.31 -8.14 10.55
CA SER A 450 12.74 -8.38 10.37
C SER A 450 13.13 -8.18 8.90
N THR A 451 14.34 -7.69 8.70
CA THR A 451 15.02 -7.55 7.39
C THR A 451 16.46 -8.07 7.43
N ALA A 452 16.97 -8.43 8.62
CA ALA A 452 18.34 -8.84 8.80
C ALA A 452 18.75 -10.03 7.93
N ARG A 453 20.00 -10.04 7.47
CA ARG A 453 20.47 -11.05 6.51
C ARG A 453 20.73 -12.42 7.12
N THR A 454 20.94 -12.48 8.43
CA THR A 454 21.20 -13.71 9.16
C THR A 454 20.25 -13.87 10.34
N PRO A 455 19.86 -15.10 10.68
CA PRO A 455 19.01 -15.35 11.83
C PRO A 455 19.76 -15.03 13.13
N ALA A 456 19.01 -14.61 14.15
CA ALA A 456 19.48 -14.54 15.54
C ALA A 456 18.35 -14.93 16.49
N PHE A 457 18.69 -15.43 17.67
CA PHE A 457 17.71 -15.64 18.73
C PHE A 457 17.22 -14.30 19.28
N VAL A 458 15.91 -14.06 19.20
CA VAL A 458 15.23 -12.90 19.83
C VAL A 458 14.54 -13.28 21.12
N ARG A 459 14.35 -14.58 21.35
CA ARG A 459 13.95 -15.17 22.63
C ARG A 459 14.59 -16.55 22.77
N ASN A 460 15.08 -16.87 23.95
CA ASN A 460 15.52 -18.22 24.30
C ASN A 460 15.36 -18.42 25.81
N ASP A 461 14.20 -18.90 26.23
CA ASP A 461 13.91 -19.11 27.67
C ASP A 461 14.87 -20.14 28.30
N GLY A 462 15.41 -21.05 27.48
CA GLY A 462 16.33 -22.08 27.90
C GLY A 462 17.78 -21.60 28.07
N ALA A 463 18.14 -20.38 27.70
CA ALA A 463 19.55 -19.96 27.64
C ALA A 463 20.30 -20.04 28.98
N ASN A 464 19.59 -19.99 30.13
CA ASN A 464 20.16 -20.07 31.48
C ASN A 464 19.25 -20.84 32.46
N ALA A 465 18.54 -21.86 31.98
CA ALA A 465 17.56 -22.55 32.80
C ALA A 465 18.20 -23.37 33.94
N SER A 466 17.70 -23.19 35.16
CA SER A 466 17.85 -24.14 36.26
C SER A 466 16.57 -24.97 36.32
N VAL A 467 16.71 -26.29 36.14
CA VAL A 467 15.58 -27.21 35.98
C VAL A 467 15.57 -28.19 37.15
N THR A 468 14.41 -28.59 37.60
CA THR A 468 14.28 -29.74 38.51
C THR A 468 13.83 -30.95 37.70
N ALA A 469 14.47 -32.09 37.86
CA ALA A 469 14.02 -33.33 37.21
C ALA A 469 12.57 -33.64 37.59
N LEU A 470 11.84 -34.24 36.65
CA LEU A 470 10.39 -34.50 36.69
C LEU A 470 9.48 -33.26 36.63
N ALA A 471 10.02 -32.04 36.77
CA ALA A 471 9.24 -30.83 36.52
C ALA A 471 8.95 -30.68 35.02
N VAL A 472 7.77 -30.15 34.70
CA VAL A 472 7.38 -29.85 33.32
C VAL A 472 8.22 -28.70 32.79
N ILE A 473 8.86 -28.93 31.65
CA ILE A 473 9.62 -27.94 30.89
C ILE A 473 8.80 -27.55 29.67
N ASN A 474 8.69 -26.24 29.44
CA ASN A 474 8.16 -25.65 28.21
C ASN A 474 8.92 -24.34 27.92
N PHE A 475 10.16 -24.46 27.47
CA PHE A 475 10.99 -23.30 27.15
C PHE A 475 10.84 -22.95 25.69
N VAL A 476 10.40 -21.73 25.41
CA VAL A 476 10.19 -21.26 24.05
C VAL A 476 11.43 -20.50 23.57
N ALA A 477 11.81 -20.76 22.33
CA ALA A 477 12.80 -20.00 21.60
C ALA A 477 12.15 -19.39 20.33
N ARG A 478 12.56 -18.16 20.01
CA ARG A 478 12.21 -17.46 18.78
C ARG A 478 13.46 -16.97 18.08
N ALA A 479 13.48 -17.09 16.76
CA ALA A 479 14.51 -16.54 15.91
C ALA A 479 13.95 -15.47 14.98
N ALA A 480 14.80 -14.53 14.55
CA ALA A 480 14.42 -13.48 13.62
C ALA A 480 15.60 -13.08 12.72
N GLY A 481 15.30 -12.66 11.48
CA GLY A 481 16.30 -12.39 10.45
C GLY A 481 16.60 -13.62 9.59
N GLY A 482 17.28 -13.46 8.47
CA GLY A 482 17.36 -14.50 7.45
C GLY A 482 16.02 -14.66 6.71
N ALA A 483 15.83 -15.80 6.06
CA ALA A 483 14.58 -16.14 5.37
C ALA A 483 13.90 -17.38 5.97
N LEU A 484 12.57 -17.31 6.16
CA LEU A 484 11.76 -18.47 6.53
C LEU A 484 11.62 -19.48 5.35
N PRO A 485 11.37 -20.78 5.64
CA PRO A 485 11.23 -21.38 6.96
C PRO A 485 12.56 -21.63 7.67
N TYR A 486 12.54 -21.68 9.00
CA TYR A 486 13.68 -22.09 9.81
C TYR A 486 13.73 -23.60 10.02
N ALA A 487 14.94 -24.15 9.98
CA ALA A 487 15.25 -25.49 10.47
C ALA A 487 15.86 -25.38 11.88
N TRP A 488 15.19 -26.00 12.86
CA TRP A 488 15.60 -26.01 14.26
C TRP A 488 16.23 -27.36 14.61
N THR A 489 17.35 -27.36 15.30
CA THR A 489 17.96 -28.58 15.85
C THR A 489 18.40 -28.35 17.30
N ALA A 490 18.23 -29.37 18.14
CA ALA A 490 18.64 -29.34 19.53
C ALA A 490 19.49 -30.59 19.84
N THR A 491 20.59 -30.40 20.58
CA THR A 491 21.48 -31.48 21.02
C THR A 491 21.81 -31.33 22.49
N GLY A 492 22.29 -32.42 23.11
CA GLY A 492 22.66 -32.41 24.53
C GLY A 492 21.49 -32.22 25.50
N LEU A 493 20.24 -32.44 25.06
CA LEU A 493 19.05 -32.34 25.91
C LEU A 493 19.06 -33.41 27.01
N PRO A 494 18.59 -33.07 28.24
CA PRO A 494 18.35 -34.09 29.27
C PRO A 494 17.38 -35.16 28.77
N PRO A 495 17.56 -36.44 29.13
CA PRO A 495 16.61 -37.50 28.79
C PRO A 495 15.18 -37.12 29.21
N GLY A 496 14.21 -37.30 28.31
CA GLY A 496 12.81 -36.90 28.53
C GLY A 496 12.47 -35.47 28.11
N VAL A 497 13.44 -34.69 27.65
CA VAL A 497 13.23 -33.38 26.99
C VAL A 497 13.44 -33.53 25.49
N GLN A 498 12.57 -32.90 24.70
CA GLN A 498 12.61 -32.94 23.24
C GLN A 498 12.35 -31.58 22.62
N LEU A 499 12.84 -31.38 21.40
CA LEU A 499 12.52 -30.21 20.59
C LEU A 499 11.16 -30.41 19.91
N SER A 500 10.27 -29.43 20.08
CA SER A 500 9.01 -29.29 19.37
C SER A 500 9.08 -28.05 18.48
N VAL A 501 9.04 -28.25 17.17
CA VAL A 501 9.08 -27.15 16.18
C VAL A 501 7.67 -26.79 15.78
N PHE A 502 7.33 -25.50 15.77
CA PHE A 502 6.04 -25.02 15.29
C PHE A 502 6.15 -24.72 13.78
N PRO A 503 5.63 -25.58 12.88
CA PRO A 503 5.90 -25.48 11.46
C PRO A 503 5.40 -24.15 10.86
N GLY A 504 6.18 -23.57 9.95
CA GLY A 504 5.84 -22.30 9.29
C GLY A 504 5.95 -21.04 10.18
N THR A 505 6.36 -21.20 11.43
CA THR A 505 6.60 -20.10 12.35
C THR A 505 8.09 -19.81 12.52
N ASP A 506 8.39 -18.77 13.29
CA ASP A 506 9.72 -18.34 13.71
C ASP A 506 10.11 -18.89 15.10
N SER A 507 9.39 -19.91 15.58
CA SER A 507 9.40 -20.35 16.96
C SER A 507 9.57 -21.87 17.09
N ALA A 508 10.20 -22.29 18.18
CA ALA A 508 10.23 -23.69 18.64
C ALA A 508 10.21 -23.74 20.17
N ALA A 509 9.92 -24.90 20.75
CA ALA A 509 9.94 -25.12 22.18
C ALA A 509 10.73 -26.37 22.56
N LEU A 510 11.46 -26.31 23.67
CA LEU A 510 11.99 -27.49 24.35
C LEU A 510 10.94 -27.90 25.39
N VAL A 511 10.40 -29.10 25.22
CA VAL A 511 9.25 -29.60 26.00
C VAL A 511 9.53 -30.96 26.61
N GLY A 512 8.86 -31.27 27.73
CA GLY A 512 8.94 -32.57 28.39
C GLY A 512 9.31 -32.43 29.86
N SER A 513 9.99 -33.43 30.40
CA SER A 513 10.48 -33.41 31.79
C SER A 513 11.77 -34.18 31.87
N ALA A 514 12.79 -33.60 32.50
CA ALA A 514 14.09 -34.26 32.62
C ALA A 514 13.99 -35.47 33.55
N LYS A 515 14.43 -36.64 33.08
CA LYS A 515 14.40 -37.91 33.82
C LYS A 515 15.66 -38.16 34.65
N GLU A 516 16.69 -37.35 34.48
CA GLU A 516 17.97 -37.47 35.18
C GLU A 516 18.42 -36.10 35.68
N SER A 517 19.05 -36.08 36.86
CA SER A 517 19.72 -34.89 37.41
C SER A 517 21.18 -34.85 36.98
N GLY A 518 21.73 -33.67 36.71
CA GLY A 518 23.11 -33.49 36.28
C GLY A 518 23.30 -32.25 35.42
N ALA A 519 24.50 -32.08 34.87
CA ALA A 519 24.83 -31.01 33.94
C ALA A 519 24.67 -31.51 32.49
N PHE A 520 23.89 -30.79 31.69
CA PHE A 520 23.60 -31.15 30.29
C PHE A 520 24.03 -30.01 29.35
N PRO A 521 24.92 -30.25 28.36
CA PRO A 521 25.40 -29.24 27.43
C PRO A 521 24.38 -29.04 26.30
N VAL A 522 23.26 -28.38 26.62
CA VAL A 522 22.17 -28.12 25.68
C VAL A 522 22.63 -27.11 24.63
N ALA A 523 22.55 -27.49 23.36
CA ALA A 523 22.75 -26.59 22.24
C ALA A 523 21.50 -26.55 21.35
N LEU A 524 21.10 -25.33 20.98
CA LEU A 524 20.01 -25.06 20.05
C LEU A 524 20.56 -24.32 18.84
N ARG A 525 20.24 -24.80 17.64
CA ARG A 525 20.64 -24.20 16.38
C ARG A 525 19.42 -23.85 15.55
N VAL A 526 19.51 -22.70 14.88
CA VAL A 526 18.56 -22.27 13.86
C VAL A 526 19.31 -22.07 12.56
N GLN A 527 18.84 -22.70 11.48
CA GLN A 527 19.26 -22.43 10.12
C GLN A 527 18.09 -21.83 9.32
N ASP A 528 18.35 -20.78 8.56
CA ASP A 528 17.38 -20.18 7.64
C ASP A 528 17.38 -20.84 6.26
N ALA A 529 16.39 -20.49 5.43
CA ALA A 529 16.23 -21.04 4.09
C ALA A 529 17.27 -20.53 3.07
N LEU A 530 18.06 -19.51 3.42
CA LEU A 530 19.19 -19.01 2.64
C LEU A 530 20.52 -19.65 3.06
N GLY A 531 20.52 -20.50 4.09
CA GLY A 531 21.68 -21.20 4.63
C GLY A 531 22.37 -20.48 5.80
N GLY A 532 21.93 -19.29 6.21
CA GLY A 532 22.41 -18.59 7.39
C GLY A 532 22.08 -19.34 8.68
N GLN A 533 22.97 -19.30 9.68
CA GLN A 533 22.82 -20.07 10.92
C GLN A 533 23.14 -19.25 12.16
N VAL A 534 22.51 -19.63 13.28
CA VAL A 534 22.86 -19.15 14.63
C VAL A 534 22.79 -20.31 15.63
N ASP A 535 23.75 -20.34 16.55
CA ASP A 535 23.88 -21.32 17.61
C ASP A 535 23.74 -20.66 18.98
N ALA A 536 23.07 -21.33 19.90
CA ALA A 536 23.05 -21.00 21.31
C ALA A 536 23.32 -22.26 22.12
N ALA A 537 24.46 -22.29 22.83
CA ALA A 537 24.85 -23.39 23.69
C ALA A 537 24.88 -22.92 25.15
N THR A 538 24.37 -23.76 26.05
CA THR A 538 24.34 -23.52 27.49
C THR A 538 24.46 -24.83 28.26
N SER A 539 24.83 -24.76 29.53
CA SER A 539 24.87 -25.93 30.42
C SER A 539 23.67 -25.87 31.37
N TRP A 540 22.65 -26.69 31.12
CA TRP A 540 21.53 -26.82 32.03
C TRP A 540 21.95 -27.60 33.27
N GLN A 541 21.66 -27.03 34.44
CA GLN A 541 21.78 -27.73 35.70
C GLN A 541 20.41 -28.29 36.06
N VAL A 542 20.30 -29.63 36.02
CA VAL A 542 19.09 -30.33 36.41
C VAL A 542 19.25 -30.84 37.85
N GLY A 543 18.56 -30.19 38.79
CA GLY A 543 18.50 -30.59 40.19
C GLY A 543 17.63 -31.83 40.40
N ALA A 544 17.90 -32.58 41.47
CA ALA A 544 17.06 -33.71 41.86
C ALA A 544 15.66 -33.23 42.32
N PRO A 545 14.59 -34.00 42.06
CA PRO A 545 13.27 -33.72 42.59
C PRO A 545 13.24 -33.88 44.12
N ALA A 546 12.35 -33.14 44.77
CA ALA A 546 12.13 -33.23 46.20
C ALA A 546 11.31 -34.49 46.54
N ILE A 547 11.98 -35.65 46.59
CA ILE A 547 11.37 -36.92 46.99
C ILE A 547 11.63 -37.18 48.47
N ALA A 548 10.56 -37.35 49.25
CA ALA A 548 10.68 -37.65 50.68
C ALA A 548 11.26 -39.06 50.89
N ALA A 549 12.30 -39.17 51.74
CA ALA A 549 12.88 -40.48 52.08
C ALA A 549 11.84 -41.44 52.70
N SER A 550 10.86 -40.90 53.43
CA SER A 550 9.74 -41.68 53.97
C SER A 550 8.88 -42.30 52.88
N ALA A 551 8.62 -41.58 51.78
CA ALA A 551 7.86 -42.08 50.64
C ALA A 551 8.56 -43.26 49.96
N ALA A 552 9.89 -43.14 49.75
CA ALA A 552 10.72 -44.22 49.21
C ALA A 552 10.71 -45.47 50.10
N VAL A 553 10.80 -45.31 51.42
CA VAL A 553 10.73 -46.44 52.37
C VAL A 553 9.33 -47.07 52.38
N LEU A 554 8.26 -46.26 52.37
CA LEU A 554 6.89 -46.77 52.37
C LEU A 554 6.57 -47.56 51.08
N LYS A 555 7.08 -47.12 49.93
CA LYS A 555 6.96 -47.85 48.66
C LYS A 555 7.61 -49.24 48.74
N LEU A 556 8.79 -49.38 49.36
CA LEU A 556 9.45 -50.68 49.57
C LEU A 556 8.64 -51.60 50.50
N LEU A 557 8.07 -51.06 51.58
CA LEU A 557 7.34 -51.84 52.58
C LEU A 557 5.95 -52.28 52.09
N ARG A 558 5.27 -51.43 51.32
CA ARG A 558 3.89 -51.67 50.85
C ARG A 558 3.82 -52.35 49.48
N GLY A 559 4.93 -52.45 48.76
CA GLY A 559 5.03 -53.20 47.50
C GLY A 559 4.39 -52.50 46.29
N THR A 560 4.17 -53.29 45.23
CA THR A 560 3.86 -52.79 43.87
C THR A 560 2.57 -51.96 43.75
N GLY A 561 1.62 -52.11 44.68
CA GLY A 561 0.36 -51.34 44.70
C GLY A 561 0.41 -49.99 45.43
N SER A 562 1.54 -49.62 46.04
CA SER A 562 1.64 -48.34 46.77
C SER A 562 1.68 -47.12 45.82
N THR A 563 1.02 -46.05 46.22
CA THR A 563 1.03 -44.74 45.55
C THR A 563 1.97 -43.72 46.21
N ASP A 564 2.80 -44.16 47.17
CA ASP A 564 3.70 -43.29 47.92
C ASP A 564 4.81 -42.69 47.05
N LEU A 565 5.21 -43.40 45.98
CA LEU A 565 5.99 -42.87 44.87
C LEU A 565 5.16 -42.96 43.60
N SER A 566 5.12 -41.87 42.83
CA SER A 566 4.65 -41.90 41.47
C SER A 566 5.54 -42.81 40.61
N PRO A 567 5.03 -43.38 39.51
CA PRO A 567 5.85 -44.17 38.59
C PRO A 567 7.10 -43.42 38.09
N ALA A 568 6.98 -42.12 37.85
CA ALA A 568 8.09 -41.27 37.39
C ALA A 568 9.16 -41.04 38.47
N GLU A 569 8.77 -40.90 39.74
CA GLU A 569 9.71 -40.82 40.86
C GLU A 569 10.42 -42.16 41.09
N ALA A 570 9.70 -43.27 40.98
CA ALA A 570 10.29 -44.61 41.09
C ALA A 570 11.30 -44.87 39.95
N GLU A 571 10.96 -44.52 38.71
CA GLU A 571 11.86 -44.58 37.55
C GLU A 571 13.08 -43.67 37.73
N PHE A 572 12.88 -42.43 38.20
CA PHE A 572 13.97 -41.50 38.49
C PHE A 572 14.95 -42.06 39.53
N LEU A 573 14.43 -42.65 40.62
CA LEU A 573 15.26 -43.22 41.67
C LEU A 573 16.06 -44.43 41.20
N ASP A 574 15.46 -45.32 40.40
CA ASP A 574 16.17 -46.45 39.76
C ASP A 574 17.29 -45.95 38.82
N LEU A 575 16.99 -44.94 37.98
CA LEU A 575 17.98 -44.32 37.07
C LEU A 575 19.16 -43.69 37.82
N MET A 576 18.91 -43.12 38.99
CA MET A 576 19.96 -42.54 39.84
C MET A 576 20.64 -43.55 40.76
N GLY A 577 20.07 -44.74 40.93
CA GLY A 577 20.50 -45.82 41.81
C GLY A 577 21.22 -46.92 41.05
N ASN A 578 20.63 -48.13 41.03
CA ASN A 578 21.29 -49.32 40.46
C ASN A 578 20.87 -49.66 39.02
N ARG A 579 19.91 -48.92 38.43
CA ARG A 579 19.48 -49.00 37.02
C ARG A 579 19.05 -50.40 36.58
N ASN A 580 18.36 -51.14 37.44
CA ASN A 580 17.92 -52.49 37.13
C ASN A 580 16.48 -52.57 36.59
N GLY A 581 15.86 -51.40 36.37
CA GLY A 581 14.53 -51.28 35.77
C GLY A 581 13.39 -51.40 36.79
N ARG A 582 13.70 -51.44 38.09
CA ARG A 582 12.69 -51.44 39.17
C ARG A 582 13.22 -50.69 40.38
N PHE A 583 12.33 -49.95 41.03
CA PHE A 583 12.66 -49.34 42.31
C PHE A 583 12.88 -50.40 43.40
N ASP A 584 14.07 -50.43 43.99
CA ASP A 584 14.44 -51.34 45.07
C ASP A 584 15.27 -50.69 46.20
N VAL A 585 15.77 -51.52 47.12
CA VAL A 585 16.50 -51.07 48.32
C VAL A 585 17.78 -50.30 47.95
N GLY A 586 18.42 -50.63 46.82
CA GLY A 586 19.59 -49.93 46.31
C GLY A 586 19.29 -48.47 45.99
N ASP A 587 18.14 -48.21 45.39
CA ASP A 587 17.72 -46.87 44.97
C ASP A 587 17.31 -46.00 46.15
N ALA A 588 16.56 -46.59 47.10
CA ALA A 588 16.21 -45.92 48.35
C ALA A 588 17.46 -45.56 49.19
N ARG A 589 18.48 -46.42 49.17
CA ARG A 589 19.76 -46.15 49.83
C ARG A 589 20.52 -45.03 49.13
N ALA A 590 20.52 -45.00 47.80
CA ALA A 590 21.17 -43.94 47.01
C ALA A 590 20.54 -42.56 47.28
N LEU A 591 19.20 -42.48 47.40
CA LEU A 591 18.49 -41.25 47.77
C LEU A 591 18.94 -40.72 49.14
N ARG A 592 19.01 -41.60 50.16
CA ARG A 592 19.39 -41.22 51.53
C ARG A 592 20.85 -40.76 51.65
N GLY A 593 21.73 -41.30 50.80
CA GLY A 593 23.14 -40.90 50.74
C GLY A 593 23.37 -39.49 50.19
N ARG A 594 22.41 -38.95 49.42
CA ARG A 594 22.47 -37.61 48.80
C ARG A 594 21.77 -36.51 49.60
N GLN A 595 20.97 -36.89 50.59
CA GLN A 595 20.26 -35.98 51.49
C GLN A 595 21.02 -35.72 52.81
N ARG A 596 22.18 -36.35 53.00
CA ARG A 596 23.16 -36.05 54.05
C ARG A 596 24.26 -35.17 53.47
#